data_AF-A0A067C4B6-F1
#
_entry.id   AF-A0A067C4B6-F1
#
_cell.length_a   1.000
_cell.length_b   1.000
_cell.length_c   1.000
_cell.angle_alpha   90.00
_cell.angle_beta   90.00
_cell.angle_gamma   90.00
#
_symmetry.space_group_name_H-M   'P 1'
#
loop_
_entity.id
_entity.type
_entity.pdbx_description
1 polymer ?
#
loop_
_entity_poly.entity_id
_entity_poly.type
_entity_poly.pdbx_seq_one_letter_code
_entity_poly.pdbx_strand_id
1 'polypeptide(L)'
;MVAPDPIDDVSTHPMVSAARTTPSALSSYLRRVRRTCGLAPPVQSDVWLRLLFNMLPVNSRFAYLQRQRPDAICCAYGCGAAESQQHAFYDCEVVHQVWALHAGAWRRFGVTFSWNTISDIDAFSVNGRGEPHKAALRVLWSLLTASLLHLIWKQHNGVQYEHKRAIPAAAWHDLSFVGWMASVRHWLRLQDADCPARAAVLDVVRMLHGQPAYQPLVAKYPLLLRLGPSLRPA
;
A
#
# COMPACT_ATOMS: atom_id res chain seq x y z
N MET A 1 -17.26 -26.87 40.34
CA MET A 1 -17.56 -26.44 38.97
C MET A 1 -17.53 -24.92 38.96
N VAL A 2 -16.46 -24.33 38.46
CA VAL A 2 -16.35 -22.87 38.31
C VAL A 2 -17.15 -22.50 37.07
N ALA A 3 -18.14 -21.62 37.21
CA ALA A 3 -18.89 -21.11 36.07
C ALA A 3 -17.92 -20.37 35.13
N PRO A 4 -18.00 -20.57 33.80
CA PRO A 4 -17.20 -19.78 32.88
C PRO A 4 -17.60 -18.30 33.03
N ASP A 5 -16.61 -17.43 33.16
CA ASP A 5 -16.81 -15.99 33.09
C ASP A 5 -17.57 -15.65 31.81
N PRO A 6 -18.54 -14.70 31.86
CA PRO A 6 -19.18 -14.24 30.65
C PRO A 6 -18.11 -13.67 29.73
N ILE A 7 -18.01 -14.22 28.51
CA ILE A 7 -17.23 -13.65 27.43
C ILE A 7 -17.91 -12.32 27.08
N ASP A 8 -17.51 -11.25 27.76
CA ASP A 8 -17.87 -9.88 27.44
C ASP A 8 -17.04 -9.44 26.22
N ASP A 9 -17.11 -10.19 25.12
CA ASP A 9 -16.42 -9.89 23.87
C ASP A 9 -17.31 -8.96 23.05
N VAL A 10 -17.46 -7.72 23.53
CA VAL A 10 -17.73 -6.62 22.60
C VAL A 10 -16.43 -6.45 21.80
N SER A 11 -16.26 -7.30 20.79
CA SER A 11 -15.12 -7.28 19.89
C SER A 11 -15.00 -5.87 19.33
N THR A 12 -14.01 -5.13 19.83
CA THR A 12 -13.82 -3.73 19.48
C THR A 12 -13.45 -3.69 18.00
N HIS A 13 -14.21 -2.93 17.20
CA HIS A 13 -13.99 -2.88 15.76
C HIS A 13 -12.51 -2.56 15.45
N PRO A 14 -11.84 -3.27 14.53
CA PRO A 14 -10.37 -3.24 14.37
C PRO A 14 -9.79 -1.87 13.98
N MET A 15 -10.64 -0.96 13.48
CA MET A 15 -10.28 0.43 13.13
C MET A 15 -10.65 1.49 14.17
N VAL A 16 -11.12 1.10 15.35
CA VAL A 16 -11.26 2.01 16.49
C VAL A 16 -9.89 2.54 16.88
N SER A 17 -9.81 3.83 17.19
CA SER A 17 -8.60 4.47 17.70
C SER A 17 -8.97 5.56 18.68
N ALA A 18 -7.98 6.13 19.37
CA ALA A 18 -8.18 7.27 20.26
C ALA A 18 -8.81 8.49 19.53
N ALA A 19 -8.59 8.62 18.22
CA ALA A 19 -9.20 9.66 17.39
C ALA A 19 -10.63 9.31 16.90
N ARG A 20 -11.09 8.07 17.10
CA ARG A 20 -12.34 7.52 16.56
C ARG A 20 -13.08 6.72 17.64
N THR A 21 -13.49 7.40 18.70
CA THR A 21 -14.14 6.79 19.87
C THR A 21 -15.66 6.61 19.71
N THR A 22 -16.29 7.29 18.74
CA THR A 22 -17.75 7.23 18.54
C THR A 22 -18.13 6.39 17.32
N PRO A 23 -19.30 5.72 17.31
CA PRO A 23 -19.80 4.97 16.15
C PRO A 23 -19.95 5.82 14.87
N SER A 24 -20.27 7.12 15.02
CA SER A 24 -20.42 8.05 13.90
C SER A 24 -19.05 8.45 13.30
N ALA A 25 -18.03 8.65 14.13
CA ALA A 25 -16.66 8.90 13.69
C ALA A 25 -16.11 7.67 12.94
N LEU A 26 -16.32 6.48 13.50
CA LEU A 26 -15.94 5.22 12.87
C LEU A 26 -16.65 5.01 11.53
N SER A 27 -17.97 5.21 11.47
CA SER A 27 -18.76 5.09 10.23
C SER A 27 -18.30 6.08 9.15
N SER A 28 -17.89 7.28 9.56
CA SER A 28 -17.35 8.30 8.64
C SER A 28 -15.97 7.89 8.11
N TYR A 29 -15.12 7.33 8.98
CA TYR A 29 -13.83 6.76 8.60
C TYR A 29 -13.99 5.60 7.62
N LEU A 30 -14.87 4.64 7.90
CA LEU A 30 -15.15 3.51 7.00
C LEU A 30 -15.63 3.97 5.61
N ARG A 31 -16.45 5.03 5.54
CA ARG A 31 -16.84 5.65 4.26
C ARG A 31 -15.65 6.26 3.52
N ARG A 32 -14.66 6.81 4.22
CA ARG A 32 -13.41 7.30 3.60
C ARG A 32 -12.52 6.14 3.17
N VAL A 33 -12.41 5.07 3.96
CA VAL A 33 -11.67 3.85 3.62
C VAL A 33 -12.22 3.25 2.33
N ARG A 34 -13.53 3.02 2.24
CA ARG A 34 -14.18 2.50 1.04
C ARG A 34 -13.90 3.35 -0.20
N ARG A 35 -14.01 4.68 -0.08
CA ARG A 35 -13.70 5.60 -1.19
C ARG A 35 -12.23 5.56 -1.59
N THR A 36 -11.32 5.51 -0.62
CA THR A 36 -9.87 5.51 -0.85
C THR A 36 -9.42 4.20 -1.51
N CYS A 37 -9.81 3.05 -0.94
CA CYS A 37 -9.50 1.75 -1.49
C CYS A 37 -10.20 1.53 -2.84
N GLY A 38 -11.39 2.08 -3.05
CA GLY A 38 -12.13 1.99 -4.33
C GLY A 38 -11.46 2.67 -5.52
N LEU A 39 -10.37 3.43 -5.32
CA LEU A 39 -9.59 4.01 -6.41
C LEU A 39 -8.74 2.96 -7.15
N ALA A 40 -8.27 1.94 -6.44
CA ALA A 40 -7.40 0.90 -6.99
C ALA A 40 -8.22 -0.28 -7.57
N PRO A 41 -7.62 -1.11 -8.44
CA PRO A 41 -8.24 -2.35 -8.90
C PRO A 41 -8.65 -3.26 -7.73
N PRO A 42 -9.77 -4.02 -7.83
CA PRO A 42 -10.35 -4.75 -6.71
C PRO A 42 -9.38 -5.65 -5.94
N VAL A 43 -8.50 -6.38 -6.63
CA VAL A 43 -7.51 -7.28 -6.01
C VAL A 43 -6.47 -6.52 -5.16
N GLN A 44 -6.13 -5.29 -5.55
CA GLN A 44 -5.21 -4.45 -4.78
C GLN A 44 -5.91 -3.84 -3.56
N SER A 45 -7.13 -3.37 -3.76
CA SER A 45 -7.99 -2.80 -2.71
C SER A 45 -8.32 -3.82 -1.62
N ASP A 46 -8.58 -5.07 -2.01
CA ASP A 46 -8.89 -6.16 -1.09
C ASP A 46 -7.77 -6.40 -0.07
N VAL A 47 -6.51 -6.44 -0.51
CA VAL A 47 -5.36 -6.60 0.40
C VAL A 47 -5.29 -5.45 1.39
N TRP A 48 -5.50 -4.21 0.93
CA TRP A 48 -5.48 -3.05 1.82
C TRP A 48 -6.63 -3.07 2.82
N LEU A 49 -7.84 -3.41 2.38
CA LEU A 49 -8.98 -3.56 3.29
C LEU A 49 -8.70 -4.64 4.33
N ARG A 50 -8.22 -5.83 3.92
CA ARG A 50 -7.87 -6.89 4.87
C ARG A 50 -6.76 -6.49 5.83
N LEU A 51 -5.81 -5.67 5.39
CA LEU A 51 -4.81 -5.09 6.29
C LEU A 51 -5.46 -4.19 7.35
N LEU A 52 -6.30 -3.23 6.94
CA LEU A 52 -6.94 -2.28 7.84
C LEU A 52 -7.91 -2.96 8.82
N PHE A 53 -8.55 -4.06 8.41
CA PHE A 53 -9.45 -4.84 9.24
C PHE A 53 -8.74 -5.88 10.11
N ASN A 54 -7.40 -5.95 10.07
CA ASN A 54 -6.63 -7.00 10.74
C ASN A 54 -7.17 -8.40 10.37
N MET A 55 -7.26 -8.68 9.07
CA MET A 55 -7.72 -9.98 8.54
C MET A 55 -6.62 -10.73 7.78
N LEU A 56 -5.41 -10.18 7.69
CA LEU A 56 -4.30 -10.85 7.00
C LEU A 56 -3.64 -11.89 7.91
N PRO A 57 -3.46 -13.14 7.44
CA PRO A 57 -2.85 -14.22 8.20
C PRO A 57 -1.31 -14.11 8.22
N VAL A 58 -0.78 -13.05 8.84
CA VAL A 58 0.67 -12.92 9.09
C VAL A 58 1.15 -13.91 10.15
N ASN A 59 2.44 -14.23 10.16
CA ASN A 59 2.92 -15.37 10.93
C ASN A 59 2.70 -15.25 12.45
N SER A 60 2.65 -14.03 13.01
CA SER A 60 2.33 -13.84 14.44
C SER A 60 0.99 -14.42 14.87
N ARG A 61 0.04 -14.63 13.95
CA ARG A 61 -1.25 -15.30 14.25
C ARG A 61 -1.13 -16.79 14.48
N PHE A 62 0.00 -17.40 14.11
CA PHE A 62 0.24 -18.82 14.26
C PHE A 62 1.08 -19.15 15.51
N ALA A 63 1.05 -18.29 16.54
CA ALA A 63 1.75 -18.53 17.79
C ALA A 63 1.45 -19.90 18.43
N TYR A 64 0.23 -20.42 18.24
CA TYR A 64 -0.16 -21.75 18.71
C TYR A 64 0.64 -22.90 18.07
N LEU A 65 1.28 -22.69 16.91
CA LEU A 65 2.13 -23.67 16.23
C LEU A 65 3.58 -23.69 16.75
N GLN A 66 3.98 -22.73 17.58
CA GLN A 66 5.37 -22.60 18.04
C GLN A 66 5.91 -23.81 18.80
N ARG A 67 5.03 -24.58 19.45
CA ARG A 67 5.42 -25.82 20.14
C ARG A 67 6.00 -26.88 19.20
N GLN A 68 5.54 -26.92 17.95
CA GLN A 68 5.98 -27.89 16.94
C GLN A 68 6.98 -27.27 15.96
N ARG A 69 6.83 -25.98 15.67
CA ARG A 69 7.67 -25.22 14.75
C ARG A 69 8.04 -23.89 15.40
N PRO A 70 9.19 -23.80 16.10
CA PRO A 70 9.58 -22.60 16.85
C PRO A 70 9.61 -21.31 16.01
N ASP A 71 9.89 -21.46 14.72
CA ASP A 71 9.97 -20.42 13.69
C ASP A 71 8.61 -20.04 13.09
N ALA A 72 7.49 -20.65 13.51
CA ALA A 72 6.17 -20.44 12.93
C ALA A 72 5.66 -18.99 12.98
N ILE A 73 6.22 -18.14 13.84
CA ILE A 73 5.89 -16.72 13.94
C ILE A 73 6.91 -15.81 13.27
N CYS A 74 8.04 -16.35 12.82
CA CYS A 74 9.15 -15.57 12.29
C CYS A 74 8.82 -15.03 10.89
N CYS A 75 9.50 -13.95 10.51
CA CYS A 75 9.39 -13.34 9.19
C CYS A 75 9.61 -14.35 8.06
N ALA A 76 8.72 -14.34 7.06
CA ALA A 76 8.82 -15.19 5.88
C ALA A 76 10.14 -14.99 5.10
N TYR A 77 10.75 -13.80 5.20
CA TYR A 77 12.03 -13.49 4.57
C TYR A 77 13.26 -13.87 5.41
N GLY A 78 13.06 -14.49 6.59
CA GLY A 78 14.16 -15.06 7.38
C GLY A 78 15.00 -14.06 8.20
N CYS A 79 14.50 -12.84 8.44
CA CYS A 79 15.23 -11.86 9.26
C CYS A 79 15.18 -12.14 10.78
N GLY A 80 14.50 -13.21 11.22
CA GLY A 80 14.42 -13.65 12.61
C GLY A 80 13.41 -12.91 13.49
N ALA A 81 12.87 -11.76 13.07
CA ALA A 81 11.84 -11.04 13.82
C ALA A 81 10.48 -11.77 13.78
N ALA A 82 9.67 -11.57 14.83
CA ALA A 82 8.27 -11.99 14.82
C ALA A 82 7.48 -11.15 13.81
N GLU A 83 6.73 -11.82 12.93
CA GLU A 83 6.05 -11.18 11.81
C GLU A 83 4.67 -10.67 12.19
N SER A 84 4.61 -9.44 12.68
CA SER A 84 3.37 -8.68 12.77
C SER A 84 2.93 -8.17 11.38
N GLN A 85 1.72 -7.60 11.30
CA GLN A 85 1.28 -6.91 10.07
C GLN A 85 2.22 -5.75 9.73
N GLN A 86 2.66 -4.98 10.73
CA GLN A 86 3.62 -3.92 10.51
C GLN A 86 4.95 -4.47 9.97
N HIS A 87 5.42 -5.59 10.53
CA HIS A 87 6.67 -6.19 10.05
C HIS A 87 6.56 -6.69 8.61
N ALA A 88 5.53 -7.48 8.30
CA ALA A 88 5.31 -8.06 6.98
C ALA A 88 5.15 -7.00 5.88
N PHE A 89 4.54 -5.86 6.21
CA PHE A 89 4.20 -4.82 5.24
C PHE A 89 5.10 -3.59 5.28
N TYR A 90 5.95 -3.41 6.29
CA TYR A 90 6.72 -2.17 6.44
C TYR A 90 8.11 -2.34 7.06
N ASP A 91 8.25 -2.97 8.24
CA ASP A 91 9.55 -2.95 8.97
C ASP A 91 10.60 -3.91 8.38
N CYS A 92 10.18 -5.02 7.76
CA CYS A 92 11.13 -5.97 7.17
C CYS A 92 12.02 -5.28 6.12
N GLU A 93 13.35 -5.41 6.22
CA GLU A 93 14.30 -4.71 5.34
C GLU A 93 14.04 -4.96 3.84
N VAL A 94 13.70 -6.21 3.49
CA VAL A 94 13.33 -6.63 2.12
C VAL A 94 12.18 -5.78 1.56
N VAL A 95 11.24 -5.41 2.43
CA VAL A 95 10.04 -4.63 2.11
C VAL A 95 10.29 -3.13 2.29
N HIS A 96 10.98 -2.72 3.35
CA HIS A 96 11.21 -1.33 3.73
C HIS A 96 11.91 -0.54 2.62
N GLN A 97 12.87 -1.15 1.93
CA GLN A 97 13.58 -0.51 0.81
C GLN A 97 12.63 0.02 -0.28
N VAL A 98 11.50 -0.65 -0.50
CA VAL A 98 10.53 -0.27 -1.53
C VAL A 98 9.79 1.00 -1.11
N TRP A 99 9.36 1.04 0.16
CA TRP A 99 8.78 2.26 0.73
C TRP A 99 9.78 3.41 0.74
N ALA A 100 11.06 3.14 1.04
CA ALA A 100 12.12 4.14 1.04
C ALA A 100 12.36 4.74 -0.35
N LEU A 101 12.36 3.93 -1.43
CA LEU A 101 12.43 4.41 -2.81
C LEU A 101 11.31 5.41 -3.10
N HIS A 102 10.07 5.01 -2.83
CA HIS A 102 8.91 5.86 -3.10
C HIS A 102 8.90 7.10 -2.20
N ALA A 103 9.20 6.98 -0.91
CA ALA A 103 9.35 8.13 -0.01
C ALA A 103 10.39 9.13 -0.52
N GLY A 104 11.49 8.66 -1.11
CA GLY A 104 12.51 9.49 -1.75
C GLY A 104 11.95 10.39 -2.86
N ALA A 105 11.15 9.82 -3.78
CA ALA A 105 10.52 10.57 -4.86
C ALA A 105 9.46 11.56 -4.35
N TRP A 106 8.70 11.18 -3.33
CA TRP A 106 7.57 11.96 -2.85
C TRP A 106 7.94 13.05 -1.82
N ARG A 107 9.18 13.03 -1.32
CA ARG A 107 9.71 13.93 -0.29
C ARG A 107 9.46 15.41 -0.57
N ARG A 108 9.53 15.86 -1.83
CA ARG A 108 9.29 17.26 -2.22
C ARG A 108 7.92 17.78 -1.76
N PHE A 109 6.91 16.91 -1.75
CA PHE A 109 5.54 17.23 -1.34
C PHE A 109 5.28 16.96 0.15
N GLY A 110 6.29 16.52 0.91
CA GLY A 110 6.14 16.18 2.33
C GLY A 110 5.29 14.93 2.58
N VAL A 111 4.96 14.16 1.53
CA VAL A 111 4.24 12.89 1.68
C VAL A 111 5.20 11.85 2.24
N THR A 112 4.79 11.21 3.33
CA THR A 112 5.50 10.10 3.95
C THR A 112 4.77 8.78 3.69
N PHE A 113 5.54 7.68 3.66
CA PHE A 113 5.01 6.32 3.62
C PHE A 113 5.43 5.61 4.90
N SER A 114 4.96 6.09 6.05
CA SER A 114 5.16 5.42 7.33
C SER A 114 4.08 4.36 7.57
N TRP A 115 4.33 3.43 8.49
CA TRP A 115 3.29 2.49 8.92
C TRP A 115 1.98 3.21 9.28
N ASN A 116 2.06 4.29 10.07
CA ASN A 116 0.88 5.06 10.47
C ASN A 116 0.08 5.59 9.26
N THR A 117 0.73 6.10 8.22
CA THR A 117 0.03 6.56 7.01
C THR A 117 -0.62 5.44 6.22
N ILE A 118 -0.04 4.23 6.26
CA ILE A 118 -0.52 3.05 5.53
C ILE A 118 -1.69 2.40 6.29
N SER A 119 -1.60 2.31 7.63
CA SER A 119 -2.59 1.71 8.53
C SER A 119 -3.71 2.66 8.95
N ASP A 120 -3.52 3.97 8.80
CA ASP A 120 -4.55 5.00 9.01
C ASP A 120 -4.61 5.96 7.82
N ILE A 121 -5.68 5.85 7.03
CA ILE A 121 -5.80 6.67 5.83
C ILE A 121 -5.93 8.16 6.14
N ASP A 122 -6.37 8.56 7.34
CA ASP A 122 -6.52 9.97 7.71
C ASP A 122 -5.16 10.62 8.05
N ALA A 123 -4.12 9.82 8.28
CA ALA A 123 -2.77 10.32 8.56
C ALA A 123 -2.03 10.86 7.31
N PHE A 124 -2.61 10.71 6.12
CA PHE A 124 -2.04 11.30 4.91
C PHE A 124 -2.01 12.82 4.99
N SER A 125 -0.83 13.38 4.78
CA SER A 125 -0.57 14.80 4.82
C SER A 125 0.43 15.20 3.74
N VAL A 126 0.46 16.50 3.46
CA VAL A 126 1.37 17.13 2.50
C VAL A 126 1.95 18.38 3.15
N ASN A 127 3.11 18.84 2.66
CA ASN A 127 3.65 20.13 3.03
C ASN A 127 3.04 21.26 2.18
N GLY A 128 3.46 22.51 2.43
CA GLY A 128 2.97 23.67 1.67
C GLY A 128 3.18 23.60 0.14
N ARG A 129 4.18 22.83 -0.34
CA ARG A 129 4.37 22.60 -1.79
C ARG A 129 3.37 21.58 -2.35
N GLY A 130 2.89 20.66 -1.53
CA GLY A 130 1.91 19.66 -1.92
C GLY A 130 0.46 20.10 -1.75
N GLU A 131 0.18 21.11 -0.91
CA GLU A 131 -1.20 21.57 -0.66
C GLU A 131 -1.97 21.95 -1.94
N PRO A 132 -1.39 22.68 -2.92
CA PRO A 132 -2.07 22.96 -4.19
C PRO A 132 -2.42 21.71 -5.02
N HIS A 133 -1.73 20.59 -4.76
CA HIS A 133 -1.84 19.34 -5.49
C HIS A 133 -2.46 18.20 -4.65
N LYS A 134 -2.96 18.51 -3.45
CA LYS A 134 -3.30 17.51 -2.42
C LYS A 134 -4.29 16.45 -2.89
N ALA A 135 -5.32 16.84 -3.65
CA ALA A 135 -6.30 15.90 -4.18
C ALA A 135 -5.67 14.90 -5.17
N ALA A 136 -4.83 15.39 -6.08
CA ALA A 136 -4.11 14.55 -7.04
C ALA A 136 -3.06 13.66 -6.36
N LEU A 137 -2.31 14.22 -5.40
CA LEU A 137 -1.36 13.46 -4.57
C LEU A 137 -2.06 12.37 -3.78
N ARG A 138 -3.25 12.64 -3.21
CA ARG A 138 -4.05 11.66 -2.49
C ARG A 138 -4.44 10.48 -3.39
N VAL A 139 -4.92 10.75 -4.60
CA VAL A 139 -5.26 9.69 -5.58
C VAL A 139 -4.03 8.85 -5.90
N LEU A 140 -2.93 9.49 -6.29
CA LEU A 140 -1.69 8.79 -6.66
C LEU A 140 -1.12 7.98 -5.50
N TRP A 141 -1.19 8.52 -4.27
CA TRP A 141 -0.74 7.86 -3.06
C TRP A 141 -1.59 6.64 -2.76
N SER A 142 -2.92 6.73 -2.88
CA SER A 142 -3.82 5.58 -2.70
C SER A 142 -3.54 4.46 -3.70
N LEU A 143 -3.35 4.81 -4.97
CA LEU A 143 -3.01 3.84 -6.02
C LEU A 143 -1.66 3.17 -5.75
N LEU A 144 -0.66 3.94 -5.31
CA LEU A 144 0.66 3.41 -4.95
C LEU A 144 0.55 2.47 -3.75
N THR A 145 -0.02 2.92 -2.63
CA THR A 145 -0.18 2.14 -1.41
C THR A 145 -0.89 0.82 -1.68
N ALA A 146 -2.03 0.84 -2.38
CA ALA A 146 -2.76 -0.39 -2.73
C ALA A 146 -1.91 -1.34 -3.62
N SER A 147 -1.20 -0.79 -4.62
CA SER A 147 -0.35 -1.58 -5.51
C SER A 147 0.81 -2.24 -4.75
N LEU A 148 1.46 -1.50 -3.84
CA LEU A 148 2.58 -2.02 -3.04
C LEU A 148 2.12 -3.05 -2.03
N LEU A 149 1.05 -2.80 -1.29
CA LEU A 149 0.50 -3.77 -0.35
C LEU A 149 0.19 -5.09 -1.04
N HIS A 150 -0.45 -5.03 -2.22
CA HIS A 150 -0.71 -6.24 -3.00
C HIS A 150 0.56 -6.93 -3.49
N LEU A 151 1.55 -6.19 -4.00
CA LEU A 151 2.84 -6.76 -4.41
C LEU A 151 3.53 -7.45 -3.23
N ILE A 152 3.62 -6.77 -2.08
CA ILE A 152 4.24 -7.26 -0.86
C ILE A 152 3.54 -8.54 -0.41
N TRP A 153 2.21 -8.53 -0.33
CA TRP A 153 1.44 -9.70 0.10
C TRP A 153 1.60 -10.89 -0.84
N LYS A 154 1.62 -10.64 -2.16
CA LYS A 154 1.83 -11.67 -3.17
C LYS A 154 3.22 -12.31 -3.06
N GLN A 155 4.26 -11.51 -2.88
CA GLN A 155 5.63 -12.03 -2.73
C GLN A 155 5.80 -12.76 -1.40
N HIS A 156 5.28 -12.17 -0.32
CA HIS A 156 5.26 -12.78 1.00
C HIS A 156 4.66 -14.20 0.95
N ASN A 157 3.44 -14.33 0.41
CA ASN A 157 2.78 -15.63 0.32
C ASN A 157 3.51 -16.60 -0.60
N GLY A 158 4.12 -16.09 -1.67
CA GLY A 158 4.97 -16.89 -2.55
C GLY A 158 6.14 -17.52 -1.79
N VAL A 159 6.82 -16.73 -0.97
CA VAL A 159 7.96 -17.21 -0.15
C VAL A 159 7.46 -18.16 0.94
N GLN A 160 6.42 -17.77 1.67
CA GLN A 160 5.93 -18.49 2.85
C GLN A 160 5.26 -19.83 2.53
N TYR A 161 4.45 -19.88 1.46
CA TYR A 161 3.55 -21.01 1.19
C TYR A 161 3.81 -21.71 -0.14
N GLU A 162 4.52 -21.08 -1.08
CA GLU A 162 4.74 -21.62 -2.42
C GLU A 162 6.23 -21.91 -2.71
N HIS A 163 7.08 -21.92 -1.67
CA HIS A 163 8.52 -22.19 -1.76
C HIS A 163 9.25 -21.32 -2.78
N LYS A 164 8.74 -20.11 -3.07
CA LYS A 164 9.41 -19.17 -3.95
C LYS A 164 10.58 -18.54 -3.23
N ARG A 165 11.61 -18.17 -3.99
CA ARG A 165 12.69 -17.32 -3.49
C ARG A 165 12.21 -15.88 -3.41
N ALA A 166 12.71 -15.14 -2.43
CA ALA A 166 12.54 -13.70 -2.40
C ALA A 166 13.09 -13.09 -3.70
N ILE A 167 12.33 -12.17 -4.30
CA ILE A 167 12.79 -11.51 -5.51
C ILE A 167 13.95 -10.54 -5.19
N PRO A 168 14.90 -10.34 -6.11
CA PRO A 168 16.02 -9.42 -5.89
C PRO A 168 15.56 -7.97 -5.64
N ALA A 169 16.34 -7.20 -4.88
CA ALA A 169 16.06 -5.79 -4.57
C ALA A 169 15.74 -4.93 -5.81
N ALA A 170 16.51 -5.07 -6.88
CA ALA A 170 16.26 -4.34 -8.13
C ALA A 170 14.88 -4.67 -8.73
N ALA A 171 14.46 -5.94 -8.66
CA ALA A 171 13.16 -6.38 -9.17
C ALA A 171 12.01 -5.83 -8.31
N TRP A 172 12.20 -5.64 -7.01
CA TRP A 172 11.21 -4.95 -6.17
C TRP A 172 10.94 -3.53 -6.66
N HIS A 173 11.98 -2.74 -6.91
CA HIS A 173 11.85 -1.36 -7.41
C HIS A 173 11.18 -1.29 -8.79
N ASP A 174 11.54 -2.21 -9.68
CA ASP A 174 10.94 -2.30 -11.01
C ASP A 174 9.44 -2.63 -10.91
N LEU A 175 9.09 -3.70 -10.19
CA LEU A 175 7.71 -4.17 -10.06
C LEU A 175 6.83 -3.20 -9.29
N SER A 176 7.38 -2.54 -8.27
CA SER A 176 6.65 -1.54 -7.47
C SER A 176 6.24 -0.34 -8.34
N PHE A 177 7.18 0.18 -9.13
CA PHE A 177 6.95 1.30 -10.04
C PHE A 177 6.03 0.92 -11.21
N VAL A 178 6.30 -0.20 -11.89
CA VAL A 178 5.46 -0.67 -13.01
C VAL A 178 4.04 -0.98 -12.54
N GLY A 179 3.90 -1.65 -11.39
CA GLY A 179 2.59 -1.97 -10.79
C GLY A 179 1.80 -0.71 -10.46
N TRP A 180 2.43 0.26 -9.81
CA TRP A 180 1.81 1.56 -9.53
C TRP A 180 1.41 2.29 -10.82
N MET A 181 2.30 2.37 -11.83
CA MET A 181 2.00 3.02 -13.10
C MET A 181 0.87 2.34 -13.88
N ALA A 182 0.75 1.01 -13.78
CA ALA A 182 -0.39 0.29 -14.34
C ALA A 182 -1.71 0.70 -13.66
N SER A 183 -1.70 0.85 -12.33
CA SER A 183 -2.86 1.35 -11.56
C SER A 183 -3.21 2.80 -11.90
N VAL A 184 -2.21 3.68 -12.03
CA VAL A 184 -2.40 5.07 -12.49
C VAL A 184 -2.99 5.11 -13.89
N ARG A 185 -2.44 4.33 -14.83
CA ARG A 185 -2.96 4.24 -16.19
C ARG A 185 -4.40 3.75 -16.23
N HIS A 186 -4.73 2.72 -15.43
CA HIS A 186 -6.10 2.23 -15.32
C HIS A 186 -7.04 3.32 -14.82
N TRP A 187 -6.69 4.00 -13.73
CA TRP A 187 -7.48 5.10 -13.18
C TRP A 187 -7.70 6.23 -14.19
N LEU A 188 -6.64 6.62 -14.93
CA LEU A 188 -6.71 7.65 -15.97
C LEU A 188 -7.65 7.29 -17.13
N ARG A 189 -7.78 6.00 -17.47
CA ARG A 189 -8.71 5.53 -18.51
C ARG A 189 -10.17 5.55 -18.08
N LEU A 190 -10.42 5.59 -16.77
CA LEU A 190 -11.78 5.70 -16.22
C LEU A 190 -12.25 7.15 -16.08
N GLN A 191 -11.37 8.13 -16.32
CA GLN A 191 -11.72 9.55 -16.28
C GLN A 191 -12.01 10.07 -17.69
N ASP A 192 -12.95 11.02 -17.78
CA ASP A 192 -13.17 11.79 -19.02
C ASP A 192 -11.91 12.58 -19.39
N ALA A 193 -11.69 12.78 -20.70
CA ALA A 193 -10.49 13.45 -21.21
C ALA A 193 -10.32 14.86 -20.62
N ASP A 194 -11.43 15.58 -20.49
CA ASP A 194 -11.51 16.97 -20.02
C ASP A 194 -11.67 17.10 -18.49
N CYS A 195 -11.62 15.99 -17.76
CA CYS A 195 -11.75 15.98 -16.31
C CYS A 195 -10.60 16.77 -15.64
N PRO A 196 -10.88 17.82 -14.83
CA PRO A 196 -9.82 18.58 -14.16
C PRO A 196 -8.96 17.73 -13.22
N ALA A 197 -9.56 16.72 -12.57
CA ALA A 197 -8.82 15.80 -11.71
C ALA A 197 -7.82 14.95 -12.51
N ARG A 198 -8.17 14.55 -13.73
CA ARG A 198 -7.29 13.83 -14.65
C ARG A 198 -6.08 14.68 -15.02
N ALA A 199 -6.29 15.96 -15.37
CA ALA A 199 -5.22 16.90 -15.68
C ALA A 199 -4.28 17.10 -14.46
N ALA A 200 -4.84 17.35 -13.28
CA ALA A 200 -4.07 17.54 -12.05
C ALA A 200 -3.23 16.31 -11.69
N VAL A 201 -3.77 15.10 -11.85
CA VAL A 201 -3.02 13.85 -11.64
C VAL A 201 -1.86 13.72 -12.62
N LEU A 202 -2.08 14.00 -13.92
CA LEU A 202 -1.02 13.96 -14.92
C LEU A 202 0.10 14.97 -14.63
N ASP A 203 -0.25 16.16 -14.14
CA ASP A 203 0.73 17.18 -13.77
C ASP A 203 1.61 16.69 -12.61
N VAL A 204 1.00 16.15 -11.56
CA VAL A 204 1.75 15.60 -10.41
C VAL A 204 2.61 14.40 -10.82
N VAL A 205 2.10 13.53 -11.69
CA VAL A 205 2.88 12.40 -12.23
C VAL A 205 4.13 12.89 -12.96
N ARG A 206 4.02 13.94 -13.80
CA ARG A 206 5.17 14.56 -14.47
C ARG A 206 6.17 15.11 -13.45
N MET A 207 5.70 15.76 -12.38
CA MET A 207 6.58 16.26 -11.31
C MET A 207 7.29 15.13 -10.55
N LEU A 208 6.60 14.01 -10.29
CA LEU A 208 7.17 12.82 -9.64
C LEU A 208 8.17 12.11 -10.55
N HIS A 209 7.89 11.99 -11.85
CA HIS A 209 8.81 11.41 -12.84
C HIS A 209 10.11 12.20 -12.97
N GLY A 210 10.07 13.52 -12.71
CA GLY A 210 11.26 14.36 -12.65
C GLY A 210 12.14 14.16 -11.42
N GLN A 211 11.70 13.39 -10.42
CA GLN A 211 12.46 13.18 -9.19
C GLN A 211 13.60 12.17 -9.41
N PRO A 212 14.80 12.38 -8.82
CA PRO A 212 15.96 11.52 -9.04
C PRO A 212 15.70 10.02 -8.81
N ALA A 213 14.87 9.69 -7.81
CA ALA A 213 14.52 8.31 -7.47
C ALA A 213 13.72 7.59 -8.58
N TYR A 214 12.96 8.31 -9.42
CA TYR A 214 12.17 7.71 -10.50
C TYR A 214 12.80 7.88 -11.88
N GLN A 215 13.70 8.83 -12.10
CA GLN A 215 14.29 9.05 -13.42
C GLN A 215 14.85 7.79 -14.09
N PRO A 216 15.61 6.90 -13.39
CA PRO A 216 16.10 5.66 -14.00
C PRO A 216 14.96 4.73 -14.44
N LEU A 217 13.89 4.63 -13.65
CA LEU A 217 12.74 3.77 -13.94
C LEU A 217 11.89 4.34 -15.08
N VAL A 218 11.73 5.67 -15.14
CA VAL A 218 11.06 6.36 -16.24
C VAL A 218 11.82 6.15 -17.55
N ALA A 219 13.16 6.27 -17.53
CA ALA A 219 14.00 6.02 -18.69
C ALA A 219 13.93 4.55 -19.15
N LYS A 220 13.89 3.61 -18.19
CA LYS A 220 13.78 2.17 -18.47
C LYS A 220 12.40 1.78 -19.05
N TYR A 221 11.34 2.46 -18.66
CA TYR A 221 9.96 2.13 -19.04
C TYR A 221 9.19 3.32 -19.64
N PRO A 222 9.60 3.87 -20.79
CA PRO A 222 9.09 5.14 -21.32
C PRO A 222 7.61 5.08 -21.74
N LEU A 223 7.05 3.88 -21.93
CA LEU A 223 5.70 3.68 -22.45
C LEU A 223 4.64 3.40 -21.37
N LEU A 224 5.00 3.40 -20.09
CA LEU A 224 4.09 2.95 -19.02
C LEU A 224 2.78 3.71 -18.93
N LEU A 225 2.79 5.01 -19.20
CA LEU A 225 1.60 5.87 -19.14
C LEU A 225 0.96 6.14 -20.49
N ARG A 226 1.40 5.47 -21.56
CA ARG A 226 0.78 5.63 -22.87
C ARG A 226 -0.66 5.11 -22.82
N LEU A 227 -1.63 5.99 -23.07
CA LEU A 227 -3.06 5.70 -22.90
C LEU A 227 -3.70 5.10 -24.17
N GLY A 228 -3.11 5.31 -25.36
CA GLY A 228 -3.58 4.77 -26.66
C GLY A 228 -2.58 3.82 -27.34
N PRO A 229 -3.00 3.09 -28.39
CA PRO A 229 -2.10 2.26 -29.18
C PRO A 229 -1.01 3.10 -29.85
N SER A 230 0.22 2.59 -29.90
CA SER A 230 1.25 3.15 -30.76
C SER A 230 0.86 2.87 -32.21
N LEU A 231 0.54 3.90 -32.98
CA LEU A 231 0.70 3.80 -34.43
C LEU A 231 2.17 3.43 -34.66
N ARG A 232 2.41 2.23 -35.21
CA ARG A 232 3.75 1.87 -35.66
C ARG A 232 4.16 2.93 -36.70
N PRO A 233 5.39 3.47 -36.65
CA PRO A 233 5.89 4.21 -37.80
C PRO A 233 5.86 3.27 -39.00
N ALA A 234 5.30 3.77 -40.11
CA ALA A 234 5.28 3.09 -41.40
C ALA A 234 6.71 2.88 -41.92
#